data_AF-A0A1G3BNQ2-F1
#
_entry.id   AF-A0A1G3BNQ2-F1
#
_cell.length_a   1.000
_cell.length_b   1.000
_cell.length_c   1.000
_cell.angle_alpha   90.00
_cell.angle_beta   90.00
_cell.angle_gamma   90.00
#
_symmetry.space_group_name_H-M   'P 1'
#
loop_
_entity.id
_entity.type
_entity.pdbx_description
1 polymer ?
#
loop_
_entity_poly.entity_id
_entity_poly.type
_entity_poly.pdbx_seq_one_letter_code
_entity_poly.pdbx_strand_id
1 'polypeptide(L)'
;MKRSYKLFIEDIAECIKKIEEFVGNMDFEEFMNDDKTSSAVIRKLEIIGEATKNVPREVRQKYKELPWSDMARMRDKIIHTYFGINYKIVWNVLGKRLPEIKPEIERILKDLEK
;
A
#
# COMPACT_ATOMS: atom_id res chain seq x y z
N MET A 1 16.37 19.58 1.10
CA MET A 1 15.03 19.74 1.71
C MET A 1 14.51 18.38 2.12
N LYS A 2 14.07 18.19 3.38
CA LYS A 2 13.38 16.96 3.78
C LYS A 2 11.98 16.97 3.17
N ARG A 3 11.58 15.86 2.53
CA ARG A 3 10.23 15.69 1.99
C ARG A 3 9.21 15.82 3.12
N SER A 4 8.14 16.59 2.92
CA SER A 4 7.04 16.70 3.89
C SER A 4 6.36 15.34 4.04
N TYR A 5 5.96 15.00 5.27
CA TYR A 5 5.25 13.73 5.50
C TYR A 5 3.89 13.68 4.79
N LYS A 6 3.28 14.84 4.51
CA LYS A 6 2.07 14.94 3.67
C LYS A 6 2.28 14.25 2.33
N LEU A 7 3.44 14.47 1.70
CA LEU A 7 3.77 13.86 0.40
C LEU A 7 3.90 12.33 0.49
N PHE A 8 4.25 11.77 1.65
CA PHE A 8 4.26 10.31 1.84
C PHE A 8 2.85 9.75 1.99
N ILE A 9 1.94 10.48 2.64
CA ILE A 9 0.53 10.07 2.72
C ILE A 9 -0.12 10.16 1.33
N GLU A 10 0.19 11.20 0.55
CA GLU A 10 -0.25 11.33 -0.84
C GLU A 10 0.26 10.18 -1.72
N ASP A 11 1.53 9.79 -1.58
CA ASP A 11 2.07 8.61 -2.27
C ASP A 11 1.29 7.34 -1.96
N ILE A 12 0.94 7.13 -0.68
CA ILE A 12 0.17 5.96 -0.26
C ILE A 12 -1.20 5.98 -0.93
N ALA A 13 -1.91 7.12 -0.89
CA ALA A 13 -3.22 7.27 -1.50
C ALA A 13 -3.19 7.02 -3.01
N GLU A 14 -2.24 7.63 -3.72
CA GLU A 14 -2.08 7.46 -5.17
C GLU A 14 -1.71 6.02 -5.53
N CYS A 15 -0.87 5.36 -4.73
CA CYS A 15 -0.54 3.95 -4.95
C CYS A 15 -1.76 3.05 -4.78
N ILE A 16 -2.59 3.26 -3.75
CA ILE A 16 -3.83 2.51 -3.55
C ILE A 16 -4.75 2.67 -4.76
N LYS A 17 -4.97 3.92 -5.20
CA LYS A 17 -5.79 4.22 -6.38
C LYS A 17 -5.27 3.52 -7.63
N LYS A 18 -3.96 3.60 -7.89
CA LYS A 18 -3.33 2.94 -9.05
C LYS A 18 -3.47 1.43 -9.01
N ILE A 19 -3.35 0.83 -7.83
CA ILE A 19 -3.56 -0.61 -7.64
C ILE A 19 -4.99 -0.98 -8.05
N GLU A 20 -6.00 -0.25 -7.58
CA GLU A 20 -7.40 -0.49 -7.95
C GLU A 20 -7.62 -0.34 -9.46
N GLU A 21 -7.02 0.68 -10.09
CA GLU A 21 -7.09 0.89 -11.54
C GLU A 21 -6.43 -0.25 -12.34
N PHE A 22 -5.30 -0.77 -11.87
CA PHE A 22 -4.57 -1.85 -12.56
C PHE A 22 -5.31 -3.18 -12.47
N VAL A 23 -5.86 -3.49 -11.30
CA VAL A 23 -6.58 -4.75 -11.04
C VAL A 23 -7.95 -4.71 -11.69
N GLY A 24 -8.66 -3.57 -11.64
CA GLY A 24 -9.99 -3.43 -12.21
C GLY A 24 -10.94 -4.53 -11.75
N ASN A 25 -11.44 -5.32 -12.69
CA ASN A 25 -12.35 -6.44 -12.44
C ASN A 25 -11.67 -7.80 -12.56
N MET A 26 -10.33 -7.85 -12.57
CA MET A 26 -9.60 -9.12 -12.66
C MET A 26 -9.98 -10.04 -11.51
N ASP A 27 -10.07 -11.33 -11.78
CA ASP A 27 -10.04 -12.35 -10.74
C ASP A 27 -8.60 -12.72 -10.34
N PHE A 28 -8.48 -13.65 -9.40
CA PHE A 28 -7.18 -14.08 -8.88
C PHE A 28 -6.32 -14.79 -9.95
N GLU A 29 -6.92 -15.60 -10.82
CA GLU A 29 -6.18 -16.33 -11.84
C GLU A 29 -5.71 -15.39 -12.94
N GLU A 30 -6.56 -14.46 -13.38
CA GLU A 30 -6.20 -13.41 -14.32
C GLU A 30 -5.04 -12.56 -13.78
N PHE A 31 -5.13 -12.12 -12.53
CA PHE A 31 -4.07 -11.35 -11.87
C PHE A 31 -2.75 -12.11 -11.77
N MET A 32 -2.79 -13.40 -11.41
CA MET A 32 -1.60 -14.23 -11.27
C MET A 32 -0.93 -14.51 -12.62
N ASN A 33 -1.71 -14.60 -13.71
CA ASN A 33 -1.20 -14.90 -15.04
C ASN A 33 -0.81 -13.64 -15.86
N ASP A 34 -1.20 -12.44 -15.42
CA ASP A 34 -0.72 -11.17 -16.00
C ASP A 34 0.50 -10.64 -15.22
N ASP A 35 1.69 -11.01 -15.70
CA ASP A 35 2.98 -10.60 -15.14
C ASP A 35 3.14 -9.07 -15.06
N LYS A 36 2.63 -8.34 -16.06
CA LYS A 36 2.74 -6.88 -16.10
C LYS A 36 1.90 -6.26 -14.99
N THR A 37 0.64 -6.68 -14.87
CA THR A 37 -0.27 -6.13 -13.86
C THR A 37 0.18 -6.49 -12.46
N SER A 38 0.55 -7.75 -12.24
CA SER A 38 1.02 -8.20 -10.93
C SER A 38 2.35 -7.53 -10.53
N SER A 39 3.30 -7.39 -11.45
CA SER A 39 4.54 -6.63 -11.21
C SER A 39 4.28 -5.16 -10.87
N ALA A 40 3.35 -4.50 -11.59
CA ALA A 40 2.97 -3.13 -11.31
C ALA A 40 2.33 -2.96 -9.92
N VAL A 41 1.45 -3.88 -9.53
CA VAL A 41 0.82 -3.88 -8.20
C VAL A 41 1.85 -4.10 -7.10
N ILE A 42 2.75 -5.07 -7.25
CA ILE A 42 3.81 -5.34 -6.28
C ILE A 42 4.67 -4.10 -6.08
N ARG A 43 5.05 -3.42 -7.18
CA ARG A 43 5.80 -2.17 -7.10
C ARG A 43 5.06 -1.08 -6.31
N LYS A 44 3.74 -0.96 -6.47
CA LYS A 44 2.94 0.01 -5.70
C LYS A 44 2.87 -0.36 -4.23
N LEU A 45 2.76 -1.64 -3.89
CA LEU A 45 2.81 -2.12 -2.50
C LEU A 45 4.17 -1.87 -1.84
N GLU A 46 5.27 -1.98 -2.58
CA GLU A 46 6.61 -1.59 -2.10
C GLU A 46 6.69 -0.10 -1.78
N ILE A 47 6.17 0.76 -2.67
CA ILE A 47 6.15 2.21 -2.48
C ILE A 47 5.31 2.57 -1.26
N ILE A 48 4.15 1.94 -1.06
CA ILE A 48 3.33 2.13 0.15
C ILE A 48 4.15 1.82 1.42
N GLY A 49 4.89 0.71 1.42
CA GLY A 49 5.71 0.34 2.56
C GLY A 49 6.85 1.32 2.82
N GLU A 50 7.52 1.79 1.77
CA GLU A 50 8.59 2.78 1.90
C GLU A 50 8.06 4.15 2.35
N ALA A 51 6.98 4.64 1.75
CA ALA A 51 6.34 5.88 2.17
C ALA A 51 5.91 5.81 3.64
N THR A 52 5.36 4.67 4.08
CA THR A 52 4.96 4.45 5.47
C THR A 52 6.13 4.57 6.45
N LYS A 53 7.32 4.04 6.12
CA LYS A 53 8.50 4.14 7.00
C LYS A 53 8.93 5.58 7.24
N ASN A 54 8.67 6.45 6.26
CA ASN A 54 9.02 7.86 6.33
C ASN A 54 7.95 8.74 7.00
N VAL A 55 6.81 8.17 7.41
CA VAL A 55 5.81 8.88 8.23
C VAL A 55 6.30 9.02 9.68
N PRO A 56 6.37 10.25 10.23
CA PRO A 56 6.82 10.50 11.60
C PRO A 56 6.04 9.70 12.64
N ARG A 57 6.70 9.37 13.76
CA ARG A 57 6.10 8.54 14.81
C ARG A 57 4.89 9.23 15.43
N GLU A 58 4.93 10.55 15.57
CA GLU A 58 3.87 11.37 16.16
C GLU A 58 2.59 11.29 15.32
N VAL A 59 2.73 11.31 13.99
CA VAL A 59 1.61 11.14 13.05
C VAL A 59 1.04 9.73 13.17
N ARG A 60 1.90 8.71 13.17
CA ARG A 60 1.47 7.30 13.34
C ARG A 60 0.78 7.05 14.67
N GLN A 61 1.19 7.77 15.73
CA GLN A 61 0.54 7.71 17.05
C GLN A 61 -0.78 8.48 17.11
N LYS A 62 -0.98 9.50 16.28
CA LYS A 62 -2.26 10.21 16.15
C LYS A 62 -3.31 9.34 15.48
N TYR A 63 -2.91 8.59 14.45
CA TYR A 63 -3.78 7.76 13.61
C TYR A 63 -3.54 6.26 13.88
N LYS A 64 -3.91 5.77 15.07
CA LYS A 64 -3.55 4.41 15.56
C LYS A 64 -4.36 3.28 14.93
N GLU A 65 -5.47 3.62 14.30
CA GLU A 65 -6.34 2.70 13.58
C GLU A 65 -5.66 2.07 12.35
N LEU A 66 -4.65 2.75 11.80
CA LEU A 66 -3.87 2.21 10.68
C LEU A 66 -2.82 1.20 11.15
N PRO A 67 -2.67 0.05 10.47
CA PRO A 67 -1.70 -0.96 10.81
C PRO A 67 -0.30 -0.59 10.29
N TRP A 68 0.26 0.52 10.78
CA TRP A 68 1.51 1.13 10.27
C TRP A 68 2.69 0.16 10.20
N SER A 69 2.84 -0.71 11.20
CA SER A 69 3.91 -1.70 11.22
C SER A 69 3.78 -2.71 10.09
N ASP A 70 2.56 -3.13 9.77
CA ASP A 70 2.30 -4.07 8.69
C ASP A 70 2.49 -3.43 7.33
N MET A 71 2.04 -2.18 7.16
CA MET A 71 2.26 -1.40 5.96
C MET A 71 3.76 -1.21 5.71
N ALA A 72 4.55 -0.82 6.72
CA ALA A 72 5.99 -0.67 6.59
C ALA A 72 6.73 -1.97 6.19
N ARG A 73 6.18 -3.12 6.58
CA ARG A 73 6.75 -4.46 6.31
C ARG A 73 6.16 -5.12 5.07
N MET A 74 5.41 -4.38 4.25
CA MET A 74 4.69 -4.93 3.09
C MET A 74 5.63 -5.68 2.14
N ARG A 75 6.81 -5.09 1.83
CA ARG A 75 7.82 -5.73 0.98
C ARG A 75 8.27 -7.08 1.53
N ASP A 76 8.59 -7.14 2.82
CA ASP A 76 9.09 -8.35 3.48
C ASP A 76 8.03 -9.46 3.51
N LYS A 77 6.74 -9.11 3.51
CA LYS A 77 5.63 -10.07 3.47
C LYS A 77 5.35 -10.60 2.06
N ILE A 78 5.57 -9.79 1.03
CA ILE A 78 5.31 -10.16 -0.37
C ILE A 78 6.46 -10.98 -0.95
N ILE A 79 7.69 -10.58 -0.64
CA ILE A 79 8.91 -11.24 -1.12
C ILE A 79 9.29 -12.30 -0.09
N HIS A 80 8.88 -13.54 -0.32
CA HIS A 80 9.36 -14.66 0.49
C HIS A 80 10.78 -15.04 0.07
N THR A 81 11.62 -15.39 1.05
CA THR A 81 12.97 -15.92 0.85
C THR A 81 12.93 -17.14 -0.09
N TYR A 82 13.78 -17.12 -1.14
CA TYR A 82 13.98 -18.14 -2.18
C TYR A 82 13.23 -18.00 -3.52
N PHE A 83 12.97 -16.77 -4.00
CA PHE A 83 12.68 -16.43 -5.42
C PHE A 83 11.20 -16.44 -5.89
N GLY A 84 10.21 -16.56 -5.00
CA GLY A 84 8.79 -16.55 -5.40
C GLY A 84 7.96 -15.42 -4.79
N ILE A 85 7.15 -14.75 -5.61
CA ILE A 85 6.07 -13.87 -5.14
C ILE A 85 4.94 -14.75 -4.60
N ASN A 86 4.49 -14.50 -3.37
CA ASN A 86 3.28 -15.14 -2.87
C ASN A 86 2.03 -14.37 -3.32
N TYR A 87 1.53 -14.69 -4.53
CA TYR A 87 0.36 -14.01 -5.11
C TYR A 87 -0.89 -14.10 -4.23
N LYS A 88 -1.05 -15.15 -3.42
CA LYS A 88 -2.19 -15.25 -2.48
C LYS A 88 -2.13 -14.19 -1.39
N ILE A 89 -0.93 -13.88 -0.88
CA ILE A 89 -0.74 -12.80 0.10
C ILE A 89 -1.03 -11.46 -0.56
N VAL A 90 -0.49 -11.23 -1.77
CA VAL A 90 -0.76 -10.01 -2.54
C VAL A 90 -2.26 -9.83 -2.73
N TRP A 91 -2.96 -10.84 -3.25
CA TRP A 91 -4.39 -10.80 -3.50
C TRP A 91 -5.21 -10.54 -2.23
N ASN A 92 -4.81 -11.12 -1.09
CA ASN A 92 -5.45 -10.85 0.19
C ASN A 92 -5.30 -9.38 0.63
N VAL A 93 -4.11 -8.81 0.42
CA VAL A 93 -3.88 -7.39 0.69
C VAL A 93 -4.80 -6.52 -0.15
N LEU A 94 -4.94 -6.83 -1.44
CA LEU A 94 -5.82 -6.11 -2.37
C LEU A 94 -7.29 -6.18 -1.95
N GLY A 95 -7.81 -7.38 -1.68
CA GLY A 95 -9.23 -7.57 -1.44
C GLY A 95 -9.69 -7.27 -0.01
N LYS A 96 -8.78 -7.21 0.96
CA LYS A 96 -9.16 -7.01 2.39
C LYS A 96 -8.49 -5.80 3.03
N ARG A 97 -7.16 -5.70 2.91
CA ARG A 97 -6.39 -4.69 3.66
C ARG A 97 -6.47 -3.29 3.04
N LEU A 98 -6.30 -3.17 1.72
CA LEU A 98 -6.35 -1.85 1.08
C LEU A 98 -7.72 -1.16 1.24
N PRO A 99 -8.88 -1.86 1.13
CA PRO A 99 -10.17 -1.27 1.42
C PRO A 99 -10.33 -0.74 2.85
N GLU A 100 -9.68 -1.38 3.83
CA GLU A 100 -9.66 -0.92 5.23
C GLU A 100 -8.75 0.30 5.43
N ILE A 101 -7.61 0.36 4.71
CA ILE A 101 -6.60 1.41 4.84
C ILE A 101 -7.00 2.69 4.11
N LYS A 102 -7.63 2.58 2.94
CA LYS A 102 -7.91 3.71 2.03
C LYS A 102 -8.71 4.85 2.70
N PRO A 103 -9.83 4.59 3.39
CA PRO A 103 -10.63 5.67 3.99
C PRO A 103 -9.86 6.44 5.07
N GLU A 104 -9.01 5.74 5.82
CA GLU A 104 -8.18 6.32 6.87
C GLU A 104 -7.07 7.21 6.29
N ILE A 105 -6.43 6.77 5.20
CA ILE A 105 -5.45 7.59 4.47
C ILE A 105 -6.10 8.86 3.91
N GLU A 106 -7.29 8.74 3.29
CA GLU A 106 -8.05 9.89 2.79
C GLU A 106 -8.46 10.85 3.92
N ARG A 107 -8.79 10.33 5.11
CA ARG A 107 -9.07 11.15 6.29
C ARG A 107 -7.84 11.94 6.74
N ILE A 108 -6.67 11.31 6.78
CA ILE A 108 -5.41 11.98 7.11
C ILE A 108 -5.15 13.12 6.14
N LEU A 109 -5.32 12.91 4.83
CA LEU A 109 -5.11 13.96 3.83
C LEU A 109 -6.04 15.17 4.06
N LYS A 110 -7.33 14.93 4.32
CA LYS A 110 -8.30 16.00 4.64
C LYS A 110 -7.94 16.78 5.90
N ASP A 111 -7.39 16.11 6.91
CA ASP A 111 -6.93 16.77 8.13
C ASP A 111 -5.68 17.64 7.92
N LEU A 112 -4.88 17.35 6.88
CA LEU A 112 -3.66 18.09 6.51
C LEU A 112 -3.92 19.23 5.52
N GLU A 113 -5.15 19.38 5.04
CA GLU A 113 -5.60 20.51 4.21
C GLU A 113 -6.27 21.62 5.02
N LYS A 114 -6.61 21.34 6.28
CA LYS A 114 -7.10 22.31 7.26
C LYS A 114 -5.94 23.05 7.91
#